data_AF-A0A953QQC3-F1
#
_entry.id   AF-A0A953QQC3-F1
#
_cell.length_a   1.000
_cell.length_b   1.000
_cell.length_c   1.000
_cell.angle_alpha   90.00
_cell.angle_beta   90.00
_cell.angle_gamma   90.00
#
_symmetry.space_group_name_H-M   'P 1'
#
loop_
_entity.id
_entity.type
_entity.pdbx_description
1 polymer ?
#
loop_
_entity_poly.entity_id
_entity_poly.type
_entity_poly.pdbx_seq_one_letter_code
_entity_poly.pdbx_strand_id
1 'polypeptide(L)' 'MPSHKATHGTFSRGKRVILRMRDGRIVIDKFVETRSRYLVFEELGKVLREDIDSATIYRGDR' A
#
# COMPACT_ATOMS: atom_id res chain seq x y z
N MET A 1 -2.09 24.33 15.83
CA MET A 1 -1.77 23.89 14.46
C MET A 1 -2.27 22.47 14.30
N PRO A 2 -3.12 22.14 13.32
CA PRO A 2 -3.69 20.80 13.22
C PRO A 2 -2.57 19.80 12.92
N SER A 3 -2.41 18.84 13.82
CA SER A 3 -1.47 17.74 13.71
C SER A 3 -1.88 16.91 12.49
N HIS A 4 -1.05 16.95 11.44
CA HIS A 4 -1.14 16.00 10.34
C HIS A 4 -0.86 14.61 10.95
N LYS A 5 -1.92 13.89 11.33
CA LYS A 5 -1.86 12.44 11.48
C LYS A 5 -1.61 11.87 10.08
N ALA A 6 -0.34 11.88 9.68
CA ALA A 6 0.12 10.95 8.68
C ALA A 6 -0.22 9.57 9.23
N THR A 7 -1.21 8.93 8.63
CA THR A 7 -1.52 7.52 8.87
C THR A 7 -0.30 6.73 8.40
N HIS A 8 0.74 6.69 9.23
CA HIS A 8 1.91 5.84 9.10
C HIS A 8 1.45 4.40 9.35
N GLY A 9 0.66 3.86 8.41
CA GLY A 9 0.58 2.43 8.25
C GLY A 9 1.94 1.97 7.77
N THR A 10 2.81 1.58 8.70
CA THR A 10 4.16 1.09 8.36
C THR A 10 4.00 -0.26 7.66
N PHE A 11 3.87 -0.24 6.34
CA PHE A 11 3.95 -1.45 5.53
C PHE A 11 5.32 -2.08 5.78
N SER A 12 5.35 -3.28 6.35
CA SER A 12 6.60 -4.01 6.52
C SER A 12 6.93 -4.74 5.22
N ARG A 13 8.15 -4.57 4.71
CA ARG A 13 8.65 -5.27 3.53
C ARG A 13 8.37 -6.77 3.62
N GLY A 14 7.85 -7.34 2.54
CA GLY A 14 7.53 -8.75 2.42
C GLY A 14 6.14 -9.16 2.92
N LYS A 15 5.35 -8.24 3.48
CA LYS A 15 3.94 -8.52 3.82
C LYS A 15 3.05 -8.36 2.60
N ARG A 16 2.04 -9.22 2.49
CA ARG A 16 0.94 -9.04 1.53
C ARG A 16 0.07 -7.87 2.01
N VAL A 17 -0.35 -7.04 1.08
CA VAL A 17 -1.14 -5.84 1.30
C VAL A 17 -2.31 -5.88 0.33
N ILE A 18 -3.52 -5.66 0.85
CA ILE A 18 -4.70 -5.37 0.04
C ILE A 18 -4.64 -3.89 -0.33
N LEU A 19 -4.57 -3.61 -1.62
CA LEU A 19 -4.62 -2.31 -2.23
C LEU A 19 -6.00 -2.10 -2.82
N ARG A 20 -6.68 -1.04 -2.40
CA ARG A 20 -7.82 -0.50 -3.11
C ARG A 20 -7.33 0.69 -3.94
N MET A 21 -7.45 0.56 -5.24
CA MET A 21 -7.10 1.59 -6.21
C MET A 21 -8.27 2.55 -6.38
N ARG A 22 -7.99 3.79 -6.77
CA ARG A 22 -9.02 4.82 -7.01
C ARG A 22 -9.94 4.51 -8.18
N ASP A 23 -9.48 3.69 -9.13
CA ASP A 23 -10.31 3.18 -10.24
C ASP A 23 -11.28 2.07 -9.81
N GLY A 24 -11.30 1.72 -8.53
CA GLY A 24 -12.15 0.68 -7.95
C GLY A 24 -11.53 -0.73 -7.98
N ARG A 25 -10.35 -0.91 -8.57
CA ARG A 25 -9.66 -2.21 -8.56
C ARG A 25 -9.17 -2.54 -7.15
N ILE A 26 -9.28 -3.81 -6.78
CA ILE A 26 -8.73 -4.33 -5.53
C ILE A 26 -7.67 -5.35 -5.90
N VAL A 27 -6.46 -5.18 -5.36
CA VAL A 27 -5.34 -6.09 -5.61
C VAL A 27 -4.70 -6.52 -4.30
N ILE A 28 -4.28 -7.77 -4.21
CA ILE A 28 -3.53 -8.27 -3.07
C ILE A 28 -2.14 -8.62 -3.56
N ASP A 29 -1.15 -7.82 -3.15
CA ASP A 29 0.22 -8.00 -3.58
C ASP A 29 1.19 -7.80 -2.42
N LYS A 30 2.39 -8.35 -2.55
CA LYS A 30 3.44 -8.26 -1.55
C LYS A 30 4.14 -6.92 -1.67
N PHE A 31 4.10 -6.16 -0.59
CA PHE A 31 4.81 -4.90 -0.49
C PHE A 31 6.33 -5.13 -0.47
N VAL A 32 7.04 -4.47 -1.36
CA VAL A 32 8.50 -4.54 -1.49
C VAL A 32 9.15 -3.35 -0.79
N GLU A 33 8.80 -2.13 -1.19
CA GLU A 33 9.41 -0.92 -0.65
C GLU A 33 8.56 0.33 -0.90
N THR A 34 8.81 1.37 -0.12
CA THR A 34 8.24 2.71 -0.31
C THR A 34 9.31 3.65 -0.85
N ARG A 35 8.97 4.38 -1.90
CA ARG A 35 9.69 5.56 -2.39
C ARG A 35 8.82 6.79 -2.19
N SER A 36 9.39 7.99 -2.31
CA SER A 36 8.73 9.25 -1.97
C SER A 36 7.30 9.38 -2.53
N ARG A 37 7.08 9.01 -3.79
CA ARG A 37 5.75 9.08 -4.45
C ARG A 37 5.15 7.73 -4.82
N TYR A 38 5.88 6.64 -4.63
CA TYR A 38 5.50 5.32 -5.13
C TYR A 38 5.54 4.27 -4.04
N LEU A 39 4.61 3.33 -4.07
CA LEU A 39 4.73 2.04 -3.40
C LEU A 39 5.14 1.00 -4.45
N VAL A 40 6.06 0.12 -4.08
CA VAL A 40 6.53 -0.95 -4.95
C VAL A 40 6.00 -2.27 -4.44
N PHE A 41 5.42 -3.05 -5.33
CA PHE A 41 4.89 -4.38 -5.09
C PHE A 41 5.56 -5.40 -6.00
N GLU A 42 5.45 -6.69 -5.63
CA GLU A 42 6.16 -7.78 -6.29
C GLU A 42 5.61 -8.04 -7.70
N GLU A 43 4.29 -8.09 -7.89
CA GLU A 43 3.67 -8.31 -9.20
C GLU A 43 3.18 -7.03 -9.88
N LEU A 44 2.63 -6.08 -9.13
CA LEU A 44 2.15 -4.79 -9.66
C LEU A 44 3.28 -3.84 -10.05
N GLY A 45 4.47 -4.04 -9.51
CA GLY A 45 5.58 -3.10 -9.66
C GLY A 45 5.29 -1.77 -8.96
N LYS A 46 5.54 -0.65 -9.65
CA LYS A 46 5.47 0.70 -9.07
C LYS A 46 4.05 1.26 -9.17
N VAL A 47 3.49 1.67 -8.05
CA VAL A 47 2.15 2.28 -7.95
C VAL A 47 2.27 3.65 -7.30
N LEU A 48 1.67 4.67 -7.93
CA LEU A 48 1.62 6.01 -7.33
C LEU A 48 0.74 5.99 -6.09
N ARG A 49 1.19 6.67 -5.03
CA ARG A 49 0.41 6.80 -3.80
C ARG A 49 -0.92 7.52 -4.03
N GLU A 50 -0.97 8.38 -5.05
CA GLU A 50 -2.16 9.12 -5.44
C GLU A 50 -3.21 8.24 -6.12
N ASP A 51 -2.80 7.11 -6.71
CA ASP A 51 -3.72 6.14 -7.35
C ASP A 51 -4.28 5.13 -6.34
N ILE A 52 -3.74 5.13 -5.11
CA ILE A 52 -4.16 4.25 -4.03
C ILE A 52 -5.19 5.00 -3.18
N ASP A 53 -6.39 4.46 -3.12
CA ASP A 53 -7.43 4.92 -2.20
C ASP A 53 -7.10 4.47 -0.77
N SER A 54 -6.83 3.17 -0.59
CA SER A 54 -6.47 2.60 0.71
C SER A 54 -5.57 1.38 0.56
N ALA A 55 -4.70 1.16 1.55
CA ALA A 55 -3.78 0.04 1.59
C ALA A 55 -3.74 -0.55 3.00
N THR A 56 -4.02 -1.85 3.12
CA THR A 56 -4.14 -2.57 4.40
C THR A 56 -3.34 -3.86 4.37
N ILE A 57 -2.61 -4.17 5.45
CA ILE A 57 -1.87 -5.44 5.54
C ILE A 57 -2.87 -6.60 5.45
N TYR A 58 -2.67 -7.47 4.47
CA TYR A 58 -3.42 -8.71 4.33
C TYR A 58 -3.00 -9.68 5.43
N ARG A 59 -3.97 -10.10 6.25
CA ARG A 59 -3.77 -11.01 7.39
C ARG A 59 -4.31 -12.43 7.12
N GLY A 60 -4.34 -12.88 5.86
CA GLY A 60 -4.37 -14.31 5.55
C GLY A 60 -2.93 -14.77 5.27
N ASP A 61 -2.34 -15.75 5.95
CA ASP A 61 -2.90 -16.98 6.50
C ASP A 61 -2.10 -17.41 7.75
N ARG A 62 -2.76 -18.20 8.60
CA ARG A 62 -2.25 -18.88 9.80
C ARG A 62 -1.81 -20.28 9.42
#